data_AF-A0A350TJ96-F1
#
_entry.id   AF-A0A350TJ96-F1
#
_cell.length_a   1.000
_cell.length_b   1.000
_cell.length_c   1.000
_cell.angle_alpha   90.00
_cell.angle_beta   90.00
_cell.angle_gamma   90.00
#
_symmetry.space_group_name_H-M   'P 1'
#
loop_
_entity.id
_entity.type
_entity.pdbx_description
1 polymer ?
#
loop_
_entity_poly.entity_id
_entity_poly.type
_entity_poly.pdbx_seq_one_letter_code
_entity_poly.pdbx_strand_id
1 'polypeptide(L)' 'MYRIVRKEALKPTVILYEIEAPMVAKKAEPGQFIIL' A
#
# COMPACT_ATOMS: atom_id res chain seq x y z
N MET A 1 7.15 11.81 -0.36
CA MET A 1 5.72 11.51 -0.59
C MET A 1 5.61 10.39 -1.61
N TYR A 2 4.83 9.36 -1.33
CA TYR A 2 4.58 8.26 -2.26
C TYR A 2 3.31 8.51 -3.07
N ARG A 3 3.27 8.06 -4.33
CA ARG A 3 2.11 8.23 -5.22
C ARG A 3 1.10 7.11 -4.98
N ILE A 4 -0.18 7.47 -4.85
CA ILE A 4 -1.29 6.50 -4.85
C ILE A 4 -1.65 6.21 -6.30
N VAL A 5 -1.54 4.96 -6.70
CA VAL A 5 -1.86 4.48 -8.06
C VAL A 5 -3.33 4.07 -8.15
N ARG A 6 -3.84 3.40 -7.10
CA ARG A 6 -5.24 3.00 -6.98
C ARG A 6 -5.73 3.23 -5.56
N LYS A 7 -6.99 3.63 -5.44
CA LYS A 7 -7.73 3.74 -4.19
C LYS A 7 -9.11 3.10 -4.38
N GLU A 8 -9.45 2.14 -3.55
CA GLU A 8 -10.72 1.43 -3.64
C GLU A 8 -11.34 1.24 -2.25
N ALA A 9 -12.60 1.64 -2.09
CA ALA A 9 -13.35 1.39 -0.87
C ALA A 9 -13.94 -0.02 -0.92
N LEU A 10 -13.43 -0.93 -0.07
CA LEU A 10 -13.91 -2.31 0.00
C LEU A 10 -15.12 -2.46 0.93
N LYS A 11 -15.17 -1.63 1.99
CA LYS A 11 -16.22 -1.54 3.01
C LYS A 11 -16.29 -0.10 3.53
N PRO A 12 -17.33 0.29 4.32
CA PRO A 12 -17.47 1.66 4.82
C PRO A 12 -16.25 2.22 5.56
N THR A 13 -15.49 1.36 6.23
CA THR A 13 -14.30 1.75 7.02
C THR A 13 -12.99 1.16 6.50
N VAL A 14 -13.01 0.44 5.38
CA VAL A 14 -11.83 -0.27 4.84
C VAL A 14 -11.56 0.17 3.42
N ILE A 15 -10.36 0.71 3.20
CA ILE A 15 -9.90 1.21 1.91
C ILE A 15 -8.61 0.48 1.52
N LEU A 16 -8.58 -0.07 0.32
CA LEU A 16 -7.37 -0.61 -0.30
C LEU A 16 -6.65 0.53 -1.03
N TYR A 17 -5.36 0.66 -0.78
CA TYR A 17 -4.47 1.57 -1.50
C TYR A 17 -3.38 0.77 -2.21
N GLU A 18 -3.19 1.01 -3.50
CA GLU A 18 -1.99 0.61 -4.22
C GLU A 18 -1.06 1.83 -4.30
N ILE A 19 0.16 1.70 -3.77
CA ILE A 19 1.12 2.80 -3.61
C ILE A 19 2.39 2.49 -4.39
N GLU A 20 2.89 3.46 -5.15
CA GLU A 20 4.13 3.34 -5.91
C GLU A 20 5.34 3.52 -4.97
N ALA A 21 5.94 2.40 -4.55
CA ALA A 21 7.13 2.35 -3.71
C ALA A 21 8.08 1.21 -4.15
N PRO A 22 8.90 1.41 -5.20
CA PRO A 22 9.62 0.32 -5.88
C PRO A 22 10.63 -0.42 -4.98
N MET A 23 11.30 0.30 -4.07
CA MET A 23 12.28 -0.31 -3.17
C MET A 23 11.64 -1.16 -2.08
N VAL A 24 10.43 -0.79 -1.62
CA VAL A 24 9.65 -1.59 -0.65
C VAL A 24 9.07 -2.80 -1.37
N ALA A 25 8.43 -2.60 -2.52
CA ALA A 25 7.85 -3.68 -3.32
C ALA A 25 8.87 -4.77 -3.68
N LYS A 26 10.11 -4.39 -3.98
CA LYS A 26 11.19 -5.34 -4.31
C LYS A 26 11.71 -6.14 -3.10
N LYS A 27 11.59 -5.61 -1.88
CA LYS A 27 12.19 -6.19 -0.66
C LYS A 27 11.17 -6.75 0.32
N ALA A 28 9.87 -6.52 0.10
CA ALA A 28 8.83 -6.92 1.03
C ALA A 28 8.74 -8.44 1.15
N GLU A 29 8.71 -8.91 2.39
CA GLU A 29 8.52 -10.32 2.74
C GLU A 29 7.17 -10.53 3.46
N PRO A 30 6.62 -11.75 3.44
CA PRO A 30 5.36 -12.04 4.13
C PRO A 30 5.40 -11.71 5.62
N GLY A 31 4.36 -11.03 6.13
CA GLY A 31 4.23 -10.65 7.54
C GLY A 31 4.87 -9.31 7.91
N GLN A 32 5.57 -8.65 6.99
CA GLN A 32 6.07 -7.28 7.20
C GLN A 32 4.97 -6.23 7.02
N PHE A 33 5.21 -5.05 7.57
CA PHE A 33 4.34 -3.88 7.42
C PHE A 33 5.16 -2.60 7.21
N ILE A 34 4.47 -1.53 6.88
CA ILE A 34 5.05 -0.20 6.66
C ILE A 34 4.47 0.80 7.66
N ILE A 35 5.20 1.89 7.91
CA ILE A 35 4.76 3.04 8.69
C ILE A 35 4.53 4.20 7.72
N LEU A 36 3.35 4.82 7.77
CA LEU A 36 2.94 5.93 6.89
C LEU A 36 3.03 7.28 7.59
#